data_AF-A0A2E8JZQ3-F1
#
_entry.id   AF-A0A2E8JZQ3-F1
#
_cell.length_a   1.000
_cell.length_b   1.000
_cell.length_c   1.000
_cell.angle_alpha   90.00
_cell.angle_beta   90.00
_cell.angle_gamma   90.00
#
_symmetry.space_group_name_H-M   'P 1'
#
loop_
_entity.id
_entity.type
_entity.pdbx_description
1 polymer ?
#
loop_
_entity_poly.entity_id
_entity_poly.type
_entity_poly.pdbx_seq_one_letter_code
_entity_poly.pdbx_strand_id
1 'polypeptide(L)'
;MSIRPARLLRDCFPKTLWDLLRGPERREPTRREPKPVPEPSRSRSTGMKAKYDELVLEMKRVHGIRVVRWRSSTSGCAWQVFYKDGTVARLIESPYPRGPMSCAVFLHEVGHHAIGFATYRPRCLEEYHAWRWSFQSMIDMDFNVTEAVRRRRDEALHHAIRKASRRGLKRLPVELLPFLDPPPRDQPPLPAILDLPTLETESRDGSKVVSDPR
;
A
#
# COMPACT_ATOMS: atom_id res chain seq x y z
N MET A 1 -41.07 36.81 -50.08
CA MET A 1 -40.44 36.89 -48.75
C MET A 1 -41.40 36.27 -47.75
N SER A 2 -41.09 35.08 -47.23
CA SER A 2 -41.96 34.38 -46.28
C SER A 2 -41.07 33.72 -45.23
N ILE A 3 -41.05 34.32 -44.04
CA ILE A 3 -40.37 33.80 -42.85
C ILE A 3 -41.28 32.72 -42.28
N ARG A 4 -40.82 31.46 -42.25
CA ARG A 4 -41.46 30.39 -41.48
C ARG A 4 -40.90 30.37 -40.05
N PRO A 5 -41.73 30.18 -39.02
CA PRO A 5 -41.33 30.30 -37.63
C PRO A 5 -40.62 29.05 -37.10
N ALA A 6 -39.69 29.28 -36.17
CA ALA A 6 -39.04 28.27 -35.36
C ALA A 6 -40.07 27.56 -34.45
N ARG A 7 -40.30 26.28 -34.69
CA ARG A 7 -40.82 25.33 -33.71
C ARG A 7 -40.10 24.00 -33.94
N LEU A 8 -39.27 23.61 -32.98
CA LEU A 8 -39.03 22.25 -32.48
C LEU A 8 -37.72 22.23 -31.68
N LEU A 9 -37.75 22.83 -30.49
CA LEU A 9 -36.84 22.53 -29.39
C LEU A 9 -37.74 22.28 -28.19
N ARG A 10 -38.29 21.07 -28.04
CA ARG A 10 -39.07 20.76 -26.82
C ARG A 10 -39.08 19.35 -26.28
N ASP A 11 -38.45 18.35 -26.90
CA ASP A 11 -38.59 16.96 -26.40
C ASP A 11 -37.30 16.15 -26.28
N CYS A 12 -36.16 16.78 -25.97
CA CYS A 12 -34.90 16.05 -25.73
C CYS A 12 -34.23 16.44 -24.41
N PHE A 13 -34.98 16.51 -23.31
CA PHE A 13 -34.37 16.49 -21.97
C PHE A 13 -34.67 15.16 -21.28
N PRO A 14 -33.64 14.41 -20.84
CA PRO A 14 -33.83 13.16 -20.11
C PRO A 14 -34.63 13.39 -18.84
N LYS A 15 -35.65 12.56 -18.60
CA LYS A 15 -36.59 12.75 -17.47
C LYS A 15 -36.03 12.22 -16.16
N THR A 16 -34.98 11.40 -16.19
CA THR A 16 -34.32 10.90 -14.98
C THR A 16 -32.79 10.86 -15.11
N LEU A 17 -32.09 10.92 -13.98
CA LEU A 17 -30.64 10.75 -13.88
C LEU A 17 -30.16 9.40 -14.47
N TRP A 18 -31.03 8.39 -14.51
CA TRP A 18 -30.74 7.06 -15.03
C TRP A 18 -30.74 6.96 -16.56
N ASP A 19 -31.31 7.95 -17.26
CA ASP A 19 -31.29 8.04 -18.73
C ASP A 19 -29.92 8.53 -19.24
N LEU A 20 -29.14 9.22 -18.39
CA LEU A 20 -27.76 9.65 -18.67
C LEU A 20 -26.73 8.53 -18.45
N LEU A 21 -27.05 7.55 -17.59
CA LEU A 21 -26.14 6.46 -17.21
C LEU A 21 -26.28 5.22 -18.09
N ARG A 22 -27.41 5.08 -18.80
CA ARG A 22 -27.60 4.04 -19.83
C ARG A 22 -27.22 4.63 -21.18
N GLY A 23 -25.93 4.52 -21.54
CA GLY A 23 -25.44 4.89 -22.86
C GLY A 23 -26.24 4.18 -23.98
N PRO A 24 -26.24 4.74 -25.21
CA PRO A 24 -27.02 4.19 -26.32
C PRO A 24 -26.65 2.72 -26.54
N GLU A 25 -27.67 1.88 -26.73
CA GLU A 25 -27.52 0.44 -26.98
C GLU A 25 -26.47 0.19 -28.07
N ARG A 26 -25.44 -0.58 -27.71
CA ARG A 26 -24.39 -0.99 -28.63
C ARG A 26 -25.03 -1.80 -29.76
N ARG A 27 -24.98 -1.26 -30.98
CA ARG A 27 -25.15 -2.04 -32.21
C ARG A 27 -24.21 -3.24 -32.18
N GLU A 28 -24.77 -4.44 -32.38
CA GLU A 28 -24.00 -5.68 -32.46
C GLU A 28 -22.94 -5.58 -33.57
N PRO A 29 -21.66 -5.86 -33.27
CA PRO A 29 -20.64 -5.92 -34.30
C PRO A 29 -20.82 -7.20 -35.13
N THR A 30 -20.82 -7.04 -36.44
CA THR A 30 -20.76 -8.14 -37.41
C THR A 30 -19.58 -9.06 -37.09
N ARG A 31 -19.89 -10.35 -36.92
CA ARG A 31 -18.97 -11.44 -36.59
C ARG A 31 -17.89 -11.59 -37.66
N ARG A 32 -16.72 -10.96 -37.44
CA ARG A 32 -15.48 -11.27 -38.16
C ARG A 32 -14.91 -12.56 -37.59
N GLU A 33 -14.52 -13.47 -38.48
CA GLU A 33 -13.83 -14.71 -38.13
C GLU A 33 -12.57 -14.42 -37.28
N PRO A 34 -12.30 -15.22 -36.23
CA PRO A 34 -11.17 -14.99 -35.35
C PRO A 34 -9.87 -15.33 -36.08
N LYS A 35 -9.07 -14.31 -36.38
CA LYS A 35 -7.65 -14.45 -36.68
C LYS A 35 -6.98 -15.15 -35.47
N PRO A 36 -6.12 -16.16 -35.66
CA PRO A 36 -5.44 -16.83 -34.55
C PRO A 36 -4.71 -15.78 -33.72
N VAL A 37 -5.10 -15.69 -32.45
CA VAL A 37 -4.46 -14.79 -31.49
C VAL A 37 -3.02 -15.28 -31.34
N PRO A 38 -2.01 -14.49 -31.70
CA PRO A 38 -0.64 -14.86 -31.36
C PRO A 38 -0.58 -14.98 -29.85
N GLU A 39 -0.22 -16.17 -29.35
CA GLU A 39 0.05 -16.37 -27.94
C GLU A 39 0.99 -15.26 -27.48
N PRO A 40 0.75 -14.63 -26.32
CA PRO A 40 1.62 -13.58 -25.83
C PRO A 40 2.98 -14.22 -25.61
N SER A 41 3.91 -13.95 -26.55
CA SER A 41 5.30 -14.29 -26.41
C SER A 41 5.78 -13.56 -25.16
N ARG A 42 5.85 -14.31 -24.06
CA ARG A 42 6.47 -13.85 -22.81
C ARG A 42 7.93 -13.64 -23.17
N SER A 43 8.27 -12.46 -23.67
CA SER A 43 9.62 -11.94 -23.57
C SER A 43 9.90 -11.93 -22.08
N ARG A 44 10.58 -12.96 -21.60
CA ARG A 44 11.00 -13.08 -20.22
C ARG A 44 11.83 -11.83 -19.98
N SER A 45 11.27 -10.86 -19.27
CA SER A 45 12.00 -9.67 -18.86
C SER A 45 13.00 -10.14 -17.80
N THR A 46 14.11 -10.73 -18.23
CA THR A 46 15.18 -11.17 -17.36
C THR A 46 15.82 -9.93 -16.74
N GLY A 47 15.36 -9.57 -15.55
CA GLY A 47 15.83 -8.39 -14.82
C GLY A 47 14.96 -8.03 -13.62
N MET A 48 15.36 -6.99 -12.90
CA MET A 48 14.70 -6.52 -11.68
C MET A 48 13.22 -6.16 -11.88
N LYS A 49 12.84 -5.76 -13.11
CA LYS A 49 11.44 -5.50 -13.47
C LYS A 49 10.57 -6.75 -13.31
N ALA A 50 11.01 -7.92 -13.79
CA ALA A 50 10.23 -9.15 -13.60
C ALA A 50 10.12 -9.51 -12.12
N LYS A 51 11.17 -9.29 -11.33
CA LYS A 51 11.13 -9.51 -9.87
C LYS A 51 10.06 -8.65 -9.20
N TYR A 52 9.94 -7.38 -9.61
CA TYR A 52 8.87 -6.49 -9.14
C TYR A 52 7.47 -6.87 -9.67
N ASP A 53 7.37 -7.30 -10.93
CA ASP A 53 6.09 -7.76 -11.48
C ASP A 53 5.60 -9.01 -10.73
N GLU A 54 6.49 -9.97 -10.46
CA GLU A 54 6.23 -11.18 -9.68
C GLU A 54 5.83 -10.85 -8.24
N LEU A 55 6.54 -9.92 -7.59
CA LEU A 55 6.16 -9.39 -6.27
C LEU A 55 4.72 -8.88 -6.26
N VAL A 56 4.33 -8.07 -7.24
CA VAL A 56 2.96 -7.53 -7.30
C VAL A 56 1.93 -8.64 -7.45
N LEU A 57 2.20 -9.63 -8.31
CA LEU A 57 1.31 -10.79 -8.49
C LEU A 57 1.19 -11.59 -7.20
N GLU A 58 2.30 -11.84 -6.53
CA GLU A 58 2.34 -12.61 -5.28
C GLU A 58 1.60 -11.88 -4.16
N MET A 59 1.84 -10.58 -3.97
CA MET A 59 1.14 -9.80 -2.94
C MET A 59 -0.37 -9.75 -3.18
N LYS A 60 -0.79 -9.63 -4.45
CA LYS A 60 -2.22 -9.72 -4.82
C LYS A 60 -2.81 -11.08 -4.47
N ARG A 61 -2.07 -12.15 -4.72
CA ARG A 61 -2.50 -13.53 -4.48
C ARG A 61 -2.58 -13.84 -2.98
N VAL A 62 -1.50 -13.59 -2.24
CA VAL A 62 -1.36 -13.94 -0.81
C VAL A 62 -2.29 -13.11 0.06
N HIS A 63 -2.40 -11.80 -0.19
CA HIS A 63 -3.18 -10.90 0.67
C HIS A 63 -4.58 -10.59 0.13
N GLY A 64 -4.96 -11.15 -1.02
CA GLY A 64 -6.28 -10.91 -1.63
C GLY A 64 -6.54 -9.43 -1.93
N ILE A 65 -5.49 -8.66 -2.23
CA ILE A 65 -5.60 -7.21 -2.47
C ILE A 65 -5.95 -6.90 -3.92
N ARG A 66 -6.75 -5.86 -4.12
CA ARG A 66 -7.04 -5.27 -5.43
C ARG A 66 -6.46 -3.87 -5.50
N VAL A 67 -5.57 -3.67 -6.46
CA VAL A 67 -5.05 -2.34 -6.79
C VAL A 67 -6.10 -1.60 -7.63
N VAL A 68 -6.65 -0.52 -7.08
CA VAL A 68 -7.67 0.30 -7.76
C VAL A 68 -7.03 1.31 -8.69
N ARG A 69 -5.90 1.90 -8.26
CA ARG A 69 -5.17 2.90 -9.04
C ARG A 69 -3.67 2.81 -8.79
N TRP A 70 -2.91 2.85 -9.88
CA TRP A 70 -1.46 3.10 -9.83
C TRP A 70 -1.20 4.60 -9.78
N ARG A 71 -0.53 5.08 -8.73
CA ARG A 71 -0.19 6.49 -8.53
C ARG A 71 1.14 6.84 -9.21
N SER A 72 1.29 8.09 -9.65
CA SER A 72 2.57 8.65 -10.09
C SER A 72 3.40 9.16 -8.91
N SER A 73 2.76 9.53 -7.80
CA SER A 73 3.40 9.98 -6.57
C SER A 73 3.96 8.81 -5.75
N THR A 74 4.96 9.09 -4.91
CA THR A 74 5.54 8.15 -3.93
C THR A 74 4.72 8.10 -2.64
N SER A 75 3.41 7.95 -2.79
CA SER A 75 2.42 7.81 -1.72
C SER A 75 1.31 6.85 -2.14
N GLY A 76 0.74 6.15 -1.17
CA GLY A 76 -0.39 5.26 -1.39
C GLY A 76 -1.49 5.46 -0.35
N CYS A 77 -2.49 4.59 -0.45
CA CYS A 77 -3.57 4.45 0.52
C CYS A 77 -4.12 3.03 0.48
N ALA A 78 -4.36 2.44 1.64
CA ALA A 78 -5.01 1.16 1.80
C ALA A 78 -6.33 1.31 2.57
N TRP A 79 -7.37 0.62 2.11
CA TRP A 79 -8.66 0.60 2.80
C TRP A 79 -9.44 -0.69 2.54
N GLN A 80 -10.48 -0.92 3.32
CA GLN A 80 -11.39 -2.05 3.18
C GLN A 80 -12.81 -1.57 2.93
N VAL A 81 -13.56 -2.32 2.13
CA VAL A 81 -14.99 -2.11 1.91
C VAL A 81 -15.72 -3.34 2.40
N PHE A 82 -16.61 -3.14 3.37
CA PHE A 82 -17.47 -4.18 3.92
C PHE A 82 -18.81 -4.14 3.20
N TYR A 83 -19.20 -5.26 2.61
CA TYR A 83 -20.47 -5.41 1.93
C TYR A 83 -21.53 -6.01 2.86
N LYS A 84 -22.81 -5.84 2.50
CA LYS A 84 -23.94 -6.33 3.30
C LYS A 84 -23.98 -7.86 3.42
N ASP A 85 -23.40 -8.56 2.45
CA ASP A 85 -23.26 -10.03 2.44
C ASP A 85 -22.13 -10.54 3.33
N GLY A 86 -21.44 -9.65 4.07
CA GLY A 86 -20.32 -9.99 4.94
C GLY A 86 -18.98 -10.12 4.21
N THR A 87 -18.94 -9.99 2.88
CA THR A 87 -17.69 -10.01 2.12
C THR A 87 -16.90 -8.72 2.35
N VAL A 88 -15.57 -8.83 2.25
CA VAL A 88 -14.65 -7.69 2.44
C VAL A 88 -13.77 -7.56 1.21
N ALA A 89 -13.84 -6.41 0.53
CA ALA A 89 -12.88 -6.06 -0.51
C ALA A 89 -11.69 -5.31 0.09
N ARG A 90 -10.49 -5.81 -0.17
CA ARG A 90 -9.21 -5.22 0.26
C ARG A 90 -8.62 -4.39 -0.86
N LEU A 91 -8.63 -3.08 -0.71
CA LEU A 91 -8.30 -2.15 -1.78
C LEU A 91 -7.03 -1.36 -1.45
N ILE A 92 -6.23 -1.10 -2.48
CA ILE A 92 -5.08 -0.19 -2.37
C ILE A 92 -4.96 0.74 -3.58
N GLU A 93 -4.34 1.87 -3.34
CA GLU A 93 -3.69 2.71 -4.35
C GLU A 93 -2.23 2.86 -3.98
N SER A 94 -1.34 2.77 -4.97
CA SER A 94 0.10 2.81 -4.71
C SER A 94 0.85 3.20 -5.98
N PRO A 95 2.07 3.76 -5.92
CA PRO A 95 2.98 3.68 -7.06
C PRO A 95 3.22 2.24 -7.50
N TYR A 96 3.39 2.04 -8.80
CA TYR A 96 3.83 0.75 -9.33
C TYR A 96 5.30 0.50 -8.96
N PRO A 97 5.67 -0.67 -8.44
CA PRO A 97 7.07 -1.01 -8.14
C PRO A 97 7.93 -1.00 -9.41
N ARG A 98 8.79 0.01 -9.53
CA ARG A 98 9.81 0.13 -10.59
C ARG A 98 11.23 0.20 -10.02
N GLY A 99 11.35 0.34 -8.71
CA GLY A 99 12.61 0.45 -7.97
C GLY A 99 12.36 0.39 -6.46
N PRO A 100 13.42 0.43 -5.64
CA PRO A 100 13.33 0.24 -4.18
C PRO A 100 12.31 1.13 -3.49
N MET A 101 12.25 2.42 -3.86
CA MET A 101 11.32 3.38 -3.28
C MET A 101 9.85 3.05 -3.53
N SER A 102 9.50 2.77 -4.80
CA SER A 102 8.12 2.44 -5.16
C SER A 102 7.72 1.05 -4.66
N CYS A 103 8.66 0.12 -4.59
CA CYS A 103 8.48 -1.18 -3.96
C CYS A 103 8.15 -1.04 -2.46
N ALA A 104 8.94 -0.26 -1.71
CA ALA A 104 8.74 -0.06 -0.28
C ALA A 104 7.39 0.59 0.04
N VAL A 105 6.98 1.59 -0.75
CA VAL A 105 5.65 2.23 -0.59
C VAL A 105 4.54 1.23 -0.93
N PHE A 106 4.66 0.47 -2.02
CA PHE A 106 3.68 -0.57 -2.34
C PHE A 106 3.54 -1.59 -1.22
N LEU A 107 4.65 -2.13 -0.74
CA LEU A 107 4.66 -3.07 0.38
C LEU A 107 4.16 -2.44 1.68
N HIS A 108 4.30 -1.14 1.89
CA HIS A 108 3.69 -0.46 3.04
C HIS A 108 2.15 -0.48 2.96
N GLU A 109 1.58 -0.22 1.78
CA GLU A 109 0.12 -0.33 1.59
C GLU A 109 -0.39 -1.76 1.74
N VAL A 110 0.37 -2.74 1.25
CA VAL A 110 0.09 -4.16 1.50
C VAL A 110 0.22 -4.49 2.99
N GLY A 111 1.20 -3.90 3.65
CA GLY A 111 1.48 -4.06 5.08
C GLY A 111 0.30 -3.68 5.97
N HIS A 112 -0.43 -2.62 5.63
CA HIS A 112 -1.69 -2.29 6.33
C HIS A 112 -2.73 -3.41 6.26
N HIS A 113 -2.81 -4.12 5.13
CA HIS A 113 -3.65 -5.31 5.02
C HIS A 113 -3.02 -6.49 5.77
N ALA A 114 -1.73 -6.72 5.65
CA ALA A 114 -1.06 -7.88 6.24
C ALA A 114 -1.15 -7.88 7.78
N ILE A 115 -0.95 -6.73 8.42
CA ILE A 115 -1.03 -6.60 9.89
C ILE A 115 -2.48 -6.43 10.39
N GLY A 116 -3.42 -6.11 9.49
CA GLY A 116 -4.80 -5.77 9.82
C GLY A 116 -4.99 -4.30 10.22
N PHE A 117 -6.12 -3.73 9.81
CA PHE A 117 -6.50 -2.37 10.20
C PHE A 117 -6.97 -2.32 11.65
N ALA A 118 -6.61 -1.25 12.34
CA ALA A 118 -6.92 -0.98 13.74
C ALA A 118 -6.35 -2.00 14.74
N THR A 119 -5.45 -2.88 14.30
CA THR A 119 -4.71 -3.83 15.15
C THR A 119 -3.82 -3.10 16.14
N TYR A 120 -3.14 -2.03 15.70
CA TYR A 120 -2.24 -1.24 16.53
C TYR A 120 -2.82 0.14 16.80
N ARG A 121 -2.68 0.60 18.05
CA ARG A 121 -3.11 1.94 18.47
C ARG A 121 -2.00 2.60 19.27
N PRO A 122 -1.74 3.92 19.09
CA PRO A 122 -2.41 4.88 18.21
C PRO A 122 -2.12 4.67 16.70
N ARG A 123 -2.79 5.39 15.79
CA ARG A 123 -2.60 5.23 14.33
C ARG A 123 -1.14 5.38 13.89
N CYS A 124 -0.34 6.24 14.53
CA CYS A 124 1.10 6.33 14.22
C CYS A 124 1.89 5.05 14.54
N LEU A 125 1.45 4.25 15.51
CA LEU A 125 2.04 2.93 15.79
C LEU A 125 1.67 1.92 14.69
N GLU A 126 0.45 1.99 14.17
CA GLU A 126 0.06 1.18 13.00
C GLU A 126 0.89 1.51 11.75
N GLU A 127 1.17 2.80 11.51
CA GLU A 127 2.10 3.22 10.44
C GLU A 127 3.49 2.61 10.62
N TYR A 128 4.01 2.60 11.86
CA TYR A 128 5.28 1.95 12.20
C TYR A 128 5.29 0.46 11.87
N HIS A 129 4.28 -0.28 12.30
CA HIS A 129 4.20 -1.72 12.01
C HIS A 129 4.02 -2.00 10.52
N ALA A 130 3.29 -1.16 9.77
CA ALA A 130 3.17 -1.29 8.32
C ALA A 130 4.52 -1.07 7.61
N TRP A 131 5.29 -0.05 8.02
CA TRP A 131 6.65 0.16 7.52
C TRP A 131 7.62 -0.97 7.91
N ARG A 132 7.54 -1.47 9.14
CA ARG A 132 8.32 -2.64 9.60
C ARG A 132 8.07 -3.84 8.72
N TRP A 133 6.79 -4.17 8.49
CA TRP A 133 6.39 -5.28 7.63
C TRP A 133 6.89 -5.11 6.20
N SER A 134 6.80 -3.90 5.64
CA SER A 134 7.32 -3.59 4.31
C SER A 134 8.82 -3.87 4.19
N PHE A 135 9.61 -3.41 5.17
CA PHE A 135 11.06 -3.61 5.16
C PHE A 135 11.44 -5.08 5.35
N GLN A 136 10.74 -5.79 6.24
CA GLN A 136 10.94 -7.22 6.44
C GLN A 136 10.65 -7.97 5.13
N SER A 137 9.54 -7.65 4.46
CA SER A 137 9.17 -8.27 3.18
C SER A 137 10.19 -7.98 2.09
N MET A 138 10.75 -6.76 2.04
CA MET A 138 11.84 -6.44 1.12
C MET A 138 13.06 -7.31 1.39
N ILE A 139 13.46 -7.50 2.65
CA ILE A 139 14.63 -8.30 3.01
C ILE A 139 14.40 -9.79 2.75
N ASP A 140 13.25 -10.32 3.15
CA ASP A 140 12.89 -11.74 2.96
C ASP A 140 12.84 -12.13 1.48
N MET A 141 12.47 -11.19 0.61
CA MET A 141 12.40 -11.37 -0.84
C MET A 141 13.66 -10.88 -1.56
N ASP A 142 14.73 -10.56 -0.82
CA ASP A 142 16.02 -10.15 -1.35
C ASP A 142 15.94 -8.89 -2.26
N PHE A 143 15.17 -7.90 -1.83
CA PHE A 143 15.15 -6.57 -2.43
C PHE A 143 16.04 -5.61 -1.65
N ASN A 144 16.76 -4.76 -2.40
CA ASN A 144 17.64 -3.76 -1.81
C ASN A 144 16.85 -2.68 -1.03
N VAL A 145 17.16 -2.50 0.25
CA VAL A 145 16.64 -1.41 1.10
C VAL A 145 17.66 -0.29 1.17
N THR A 146 17.54 0.67 0.23
CA THR A 146 18.50 1.77 0.10
C THR A 146 18.37 2.80 1.22
N GLU A 147 19.39 3.64 1.38
CA GLU A 147 19.37 4.76 2.31
C GLU A 147 18.18 5.71 2.07
N ALA A 148 17.86 5.98 0.80
CA ALA A 148 16.71 6.81 0.44
C ALA A 148 15.38 6.21 0.93
N VAL A 149 15.22 4.87 0.85
CA VAL A 149 14.03 4.18 1.37
C VAL A 149 13.93 4.32 2.89
N ARG A 150 15.06 4.17 3.60
CA ARG A 150 15.13 4.36 5.06
C ARG A 150 14.77 5.79 5.46
N ARG A 151 15.31 6.78 4.75
CA ARG A 151 14.98 8.20 4.97
C ARG A 151 13.50 8.50 4.72
N ARG A 152 12.91 7.90 3.67
CA ARG A 152 11.47 8.04 3.39
C ARG A 152 10.60 7.50 4.52
N ARG A 153 10.96 6.36 5.10
CA ARG A 153 10.30 5.81 6.29
C ARG A 153 10.39 6.81 7.45
N ASP A 154 11.58 7.34 7.73
CA ASP A 154 11.80 8.26 8.86
C ASP A 154 10.92 9.50 8.73
N GLU A 155 10.87 10.09 7.53
CA GLU A 155 9.98 11.21 7.21
C GLU A 155 8.50 10.87 7.39
N ALA A 156 8.09 9.67 6.94
CA ALA A 156 6.70 9.22 7.04
C ALA A 156 6.28 9.02 8.50
N LEU A 157 7.13 8.40 9.32
CA LEU A 157 6.87 8.18 10.75
C LEU A 157 6.88 9.48 11.54
N HIS A 158 7.85 10.36 11.28
CA HIS A 158 7.86 11.71 11.85
C HIS A 158 6.56 12.47 11.53
N HIS A 159 6.11 12.42 10.28
CA HIS A 159 4.85 13.02 9.88
C HIS A 159 3.64 12.38 10.59
N ALA A 160 3.61 11.05 10.74
CA ALA A 160 2.55 10.34 11.45
C ALA A 160 2.48 10.74 12.93
N ILE A 161 3.65 10.86 13.60
CA ILE A 161 3.76 11.34 14.97
C ILE A 161 3.22 12.77 15.07
N ARG A 162 3.70 13.71 14.23
CA ARG A 162 3.19 15.09 14.20
C ARG A 162 1.70 15.17 13.98
N LYS A 163 1.14 14.29 13.14
CA LYS A 163 -0.31 14.22 12.90
C LYS A 163 -1.05 13.69 14.13
N ALA A 164 -0.51 12.71 14.84
CA ALA A 164 -1.08 12.18 16.07
C ALA A 164 -1.02 13.21 17.21
N SER A 165 0.09 13.92 17.38
CA SER A 165 0.24 15.00 18.38
C SER A 165 -0.80 16.10 18.18
N ARG A 166 -1.00 16.56 16.93
CA ARG A 166 -2.07 17.53 16.58
C ARG A 166 -3.48 17.02 16.88
N ARG A 167 -3.67 15.70 16.96
CA ARG A 167 -4.96 15.06 17.29
C ARG A 167 -5.09 14.73 18.78
N GLY A 168 -4.17 15.22 19.63
CA GLY A 168 -4.24 15.05 21.08
C GLY A 168 -3.59 13.77 21.61
N LEU A 169 -2.57 13.24 20.93
CA LEU A 169 -1.78 12.13 21.46
C LEU A 169 -1.14 12.52 22.80
N LYS A 170 -1.51 11.83 23.88
CA LYS A 170 -1.00 12.11 25.24
C LYS A 170 0.34 11.46 25.55
N ARG A 171 0.58 10.26 25.01
CA ARG A 171 1.79 9.46 25.24
C ARG A 171 2.26 8.87 23.93
N LEU A 172 3.53 9.09 23.61
CA LEU A 172 4.16 8.50 22.43
C LEU A 172 4.58 7.06 22.74
N PRO A 173 4.23 6.07 21.88
CA PRO A 173 4.79 4.72 21.94
C PRO A 173 6.32 4.73 21.90
N VAL A 174 6.95 3.82 22.65
CA VAL A 174 8.41 3.78 22.84
C VAL A 174 9.14 3.51 21.52
N GLU A 175 8.52 2.72 20.65
CA GLU A 175 9.01 2.35 19.32
C GLU A 175 9.13 3.56 18.39
N LEU A 176 8.34 4.62 18.67
CA LEU A 176 8.31 5.84 17.89
C LEU A 176 9.27 6.92 18.41
N LEU A 177 9.89 6.74 19.58
CA LEU A 177 10.84 7.70 20.15
C LEU A 177 11.98 8.05 19.19
N PRO A 178 12.60 7.10 18.45
CA PRO A 178 13.67 7.44 17.52
C PRO A 178 13.24 8.39 16.39
N PHE A 179 11.96 8.38 16.02
CA PHE A 179 11.43 9.15 14.88
C PHE A 179 10.81 10.50 15.29
N LEU A 180 10.97 10.90 16.56
CA LEU A 180 10.48 12.17 17.07
C LEU A 180 11.00 13.35 16.25
N ASP A 181 12.30 13.35 16.00
CA ASP A 181 12.99 14.36 15.22
C ASP A 181 13.58 13.71 13.96
N PRO A 182 13.32 14.24 12.76
CA PRO A 182 13.89 13.69 11.55
C PRO A 182 15.39 14.00 11.54
N PRO A 183 16.26 13.01 11.24
CA PRO A 183 17.68 13.28 11.16
C PRO A 183 17.96 14.35 10.08
N PRO A 184 18.91 15.27 10.32
CA PRO A 184 19.42 16.18 9.30
C PRO A 184 19.79 15.44 7.99
N ARG A 185 19.72 16.13 6.85
CA ARG A 185 19.95 15.50 5.53
C ARG A 185 21.37 14.95 5.37
N ASP A 186 22.32 15.56 6.06
CA ASP A 186 23.73 15.22 6.18
C ASP A 186 24.01 14.02 7.10
N GLN A 187 23.02 13.61 7.90
CA GLN A 187 23.14 12.42 8.73
C GLN A 187 22.52 11.19 8.06
N PRO A 188 23.10 10.00 8.26
CA PRO A 188 22.50 8.77 7.79
C PRO A 188 21.14 8.55 8.46
N PRO A 189 20.19 7.90 7.77
CA PRO A 189 18.89 7.57 8.35
C PRO A 189 19.07 6.59 9.51
N LEU A 190 18.06 6.52 10.37
CA LEU A 190 18.08 5.62 11.52
C LEU A 190 18.25 4.16 11.06
N PRO A 191 18.85 3.28 11.89
CA PRO A 191 19.01 1.86 11.57
C PRO A 191 17.66 1.21 11.18
N ALA A 192 17.71 0.05 10.51
CA ALA A 192 16.48 -0.60 10.09
C ALA A 192 15.59 -0.83 11.32
N ILE A 193 14.27 -0.81 11.16
CA ILE A 193 13.34 -1.18 12.24
C ILE A 193 13.65 -2.62 12.75
N LEU A 194 14.33 -3.41 11.93
CA LEU A 194 14.70 -4.80 12.17
C LEU A 194 16.01 -4.95 12.93
N ASP A 195 16.80 -3.87 13.08
CA ASP A 195 18.10 -3.89 13.75
C ASP A 195 17.98 -3.55 15.24
N LEU A 196 16.79 -3.17 15.70
CA LEU A 196 16.55 -2.98 17.13
C LEU A 196 16.38 -4.36 17.78
N PRO A 197 17.26 -4.73 18.73
CA PRO A 197 17.05 -5.94 19.52
C PRO A 197 15.67 -5.81 20.16
N THR A 198 14.83 -6.82 19.94
CA THR A 198 13.57 -6.92 20.68
C THR A 198 13.97 -6.97 22.14
N LEU A 199 13.49 -6.04 22.99
CA LEU A 199 13.79 -5.98 24.43
C LEU A 199 13.17 -7.16 25.22
N GLU A 200 13.11 -8.34 24.61
CA GLU A 200 12.50 -9.56 25.15
C GLU A 200 13.38 -10.77 24.88
N THR A 201 14.62 -10.81 25.37
CA THR A 201 15.31 -12.08 25.66
C THR A 201 16.46 -11.98 26.68
N GLU A 202 16.36 -11.14 27.71
CA GLU A 202 17.28 -11.21 28.86
C GLU A 202 16.51 -11.23 30.18
N SER A 203 15.71 -12.27 30.37
CA SER A 203 15.10 -12.62 31.66
C SER A 203 14.77 -14.10 31.67
N ARG A 204 15.80 -14.94 31.59
CA ARG A 204 15.76 -16.37 31.86
C ARG A 204 17.19 -16.94 31.91
N ASP A 205 17.99 -16.43 32.85
CA ASP A 205 18.98 -17.32 33.48
C ASP A 205 19.13 -16.93 34.95
N GLY A 206 18.08 -17.29 35.69
CA GLY A 206 18.11 -17.30 37.15
C GLY A 206 18.74 -18.62 37.61
N SER A 207 19.80 -18.49 38.40
CA SER A 207 20.13 -19.41 39.50
C SER A 207 20.52 -20.84 39.14
N LYS A 208 21.79 -21.05 38.80
CA LYS A 208 22.49 -22.25 39.30
C LYS A 208 22.95 -21.98 40.73
N VAL A 209 22.12 -22.41 41.68
CA VAL A 209 22.52 -22.66 43.07
C VAL A 209 23.53 -23.80 43.04
N VAL A 210 24.81 -23.48 43.24
CA VAL A 210 25.84 -24.49 43.50
C VAL A 210 25.52 -25.09 44.86
N SER A 211 25.00 -26.30 44.85
CA SER A 211 24.85 -27.14 46.03
C SER A 211 26.11 -28.00 46.11
N ASP A 212 26.86 -27.78 47.18
CA ASP A 212 27.97 -28.60 47.62
C ASP A 212 27.47 -30.01 48.01
N PRO A 213 28.23 -31.09 47.72
CA PRO A 213 28.27 -32.15 48.71
C PRO A 213 29.68 -32.75 48.91
N ARG A 214 30.15 -32.58 50.16
CA ARG A 214 31.01 -33.46 50.98
C ARG A 214 32.49 -33.57 50.66
#